data_AF-A0A7V4IJT0-F1
#
_entry.id   AF-A0A7V4IJT0-F1
#
_cell.length_a   1.000
_cell.length_b   1.000
_cell.length_c   1.000
_cell.angle_alpha   90.00
_cell.angle_beta   90.00
_cell.angle_gamma   90.00
#
_symmetry.space_group_name_H-M   'P 1'
#
loop_
_entity.id
_entity.type
_entity.pdbx_description
1 polymer ?
#
loop_
_entity_poly.entity_id
_entity_poly.type
_entity_poly.pdbx_seq_one_letter_code
_entity_poly.pdbx_strand_id
1 'polypeptide(L)'
;MAKWNGKEIVQKIYRDSQTEFFDTRGSREQYAKSHGCVVLTTECMDGRMNVARITNAPVGLMKQFRSIGGIMDLEWPILRKELAYEIDMAAKQGLRVVVIITNHFSDTDPHWGCAGCNYDVSYSEEVAWRFYQQIKEEFAGREVFPFFWGVETDWDSITLNGEPGSGESVRLASLSDRPEAIPITLNALYSSVPRDIREALIPFIAGNIEYNRSLLSRGRSALEMQHGEWAVAVGSGFEWLRKKNRALIINPLLPDLEASIATAAKIVVGNMEAGRIPNEGFLLMTSSLHGAGRSKGLAEARSNAILQYSLNILFRSLDSEQFDLVHTLPTVIDMQTMTVTSAD
;
A
#
# COMPACT_ATOMS: atom_id res chain seq x y z
N MET A 1 8.30 -19.08 -29.43
CA MET A 1 8.34 -18.41 -28.11
C MET A 1 6.93 -18.47 -27.55
N ALA A 2 6.77 -18.89 -26.30
CA ALA A 2 5.45 -18.91 -25.65
C ALA A 2 5.00 -17.46 -25.46
N LYS A 3 3.79 -17.10 -25.90
CA LYS A 3 3.22 -15.77 -25.67
C LYS A 3 3.10 -15.55 -24.16
N TRP A 4 3.48 -14.37 -23.69
CA TRP A 4 3.32 -13.91 -22.32
C TRP A 4 1.87 -14.09 -21.87
N ASN A 5 1.69 -14.83 -20.77
CA ASN A 5 0.39 -15.08 -20.19
C ASN A 5 0.33 -14.47 -18.78
N GLY A 6 0.09 -13.16 -18.70
CA GLY A 6 -0.05 -12.44 -17.44
C GLY A 6 -1.10 -13.05 -16.50
N LYS A 7 -2.13 -13.74 -17.04
CA LYS A 7 -3.16 -14.43 -16.25
C LYS A 7 -2.59 -15.63 -15.48
N GLU A 8 -1.72 -16.43 -16.08
CA GLU A 8 -1.04 -17.54 -15.38
C GLU A 8 -0.09 -17.05 -14.30
N ILE A 9 0.63 -15.95 -14.57
CA ILE A 9 1.53 -15.32 -13.59
C ILE A 9 0.71 -14.83 -12.38
N VAL A 10 -0.41 -14.13 -12.62
CA VAL A 10 -1.28 -13.69 -11.52
C VAL A 10 -1.89 -14.85 -10.76
N GLN A 11 -2.37 -15.89 -11.44
CA GLN A 11 -2.92 -17.08 -10.76
C GLN A 11 -1.89 -17.75 -9.85
N LYS A 12 -0.63 -17.83 -10.27
CA LYS A 12 0.46 -18.36 -9.43
C LYS A 12 0.71 -17.45 -8.22
N ILE A 13 0.81 -16.13 -8.46
CA ILE A 13 1.02 -15.14 -7.41
C ILE A 13 -0.09 -15.19 -6.36
N TYR A 14 -1.33 -15.27 -6.82
CA TYR A 14 -2.49 -15.36 -5.97
C TYR A 14 -2.43 -16.61 -5.10
N ARG A 15 -2.17 -17.80 -5.67
CA ARG A 15 -2.06 -19.05 -4.89
C ARG A 15 -1.01 -18.95 -3.79
N ASP A 16 0.19 -18.45 -4.11
CA ASP A 16 1.27 -18.26 -3.13
C ASP A 16 0.82 -17.33 -1.98
N SER A 17 0.11 -16.25 -2.33
CA SER A 17 -0.30 -15.20 -1.38
C SER A 17 -1.52 -15.61 -0.55
N GLN A 18 -2.41 -16.43 -1.12
CA GLN A 18 -3.56 -17.00 -0.43
C GLN A 18 -3.10 -17.98 0.66
N THR A 19 -2.15 -18.86 0.34
CA THR A 19 -1.52 -19.74 1.33
C THR A 19 -0.91 -18.92 2.46
N GLU A 20 -0.10 -17.90 2.15
CA GLU A 20 0.50 -17.03 3.17
C GLU A 20 -0.55 -16.31 4.02
N PHE A 21 -1.65 -15.83 3.42
CA PHE A 21 -2.74 -15.20 4.17
C PHE A 21 -3.39 -16.17 5.16
N PHE A 22 -3.66 -17.42 4.78
CA PHE A 22 -4.24 -18.40 5.70
C PHE A 22 -3.27 -18.80 6.80
N ASP A 23 -2.00 -19.05 6.45
CA ASP A 23 -0.97 -19.47 7.40
C ASP A 23 -0.72 -18.42 8.48
N THR A 24 -0.89 -17.14 8.14
CA THR A 24 -0.67 -16.02 9.05
C THR A 24 -1.91 -15.58 9.84
N ARG A 25 -3.04 -16.30 9.73
CA ARG A 25 -4.29 -15.96 10.44
C ARG A 25 -4.12 -15.89 11.95
N GLY A 26 -3.44 -16.88 12.54
CA GLY A 26 -3.19 -16.91 13.98
C GLY A 26 -2.39 -15.69 14.45
N SER A 27 -1.42 -15.24 13.67
CA SER A 27 -0.62 -14.04 13.97
C SER A 27 -1.45 -12.76 13.94
N ARG A 28 -2.41 -12.64 13.01
CA ARG A 28 -3.34 -11.48 12.96
C ARG A 28 -4.26 -11.44 14.18
N GLU A 29 -4.88 -12.57 14.51
CA GLU A 29 -5.77 -12.69 15.68
C GLU A 29 -5.00 -12.44 16.99
N GLN A 30 -3.78 -12.97 17.09
CA GLN A 30 -2.90 -12.72 18.23
C GLN A 30 -2.53 -11.24 18.35
N TYR A 31 -2.13 -10.58 17.26
CA TYR A 31 -1.78 -9.16 17.29
C TYR A 31 -2.95 -8.30 17.80
N ALA A 32 -4.15 -8.50 17.23
CA ALA A 32 -5.34 -7.75 17.64
C ALA A 32 -5.66 -7.97 19.14
N LYS A 33 -5.53 -9.21 19.62
CA LYS A 33 -5.74 -9.56 21.04
C LYS A 33 -4.67 -8.97 21.96
N SER A 34 -3.40 -8.99 21.56
CA SER A 34 -2.27 -8.54 22.36
C SER A 34 -2.16 -7.02 22.45
N HIS A 35 -2.53 -6.31 21.39
CA HIS A 35 -2.34 -4.85 21.30
C HIS A 35 -3.66 -4.05 21.34
N GLY A 36 -4.81 -4.72 21.22
CA GLY A 36 -6.12 -4.07 21.28
C GLY A 36 -6.32 -3.01 20.19
N CYS A 37 -5.70 -3.21 19.02
CA CYS A 37 -5.81 -2.30 17.89
C CYS A 37 -5.79 -3.03 16.54
N VAL A 38 -6.30 -2.33 15.52
CA VAL A 38 -6.12 -2.65 14.10
C VAL A 38 -5.19 -1.61 13.46
N VAL A 39 -4.57 -1.97 12.35
CA VAL A 39 -3.60 -1.11 11.65
C VAL A 39 -4.10 -0.81 10.24
N LEU A 40 -4.18 0.48 9.94
CA LEU A 40 -4.45 1.00 8.61
C LEU A 40 -3.17 1.68 8.09
N THR A 41 -2.90 1.57 6.79
CA THR A 41 -1.77 2.26 6.15
C THR A 41 -2.26 3.10 4.98
N THR A 42 -1.65 4.26 4.77
CA THR A 42 -1.81 5.03 3.53
C THR A 42 -0.51 5.07 2.77
N GLU A 43 -0.53 4.67 1.50
CA GLU A 43 0.67 4.43 0.70
C GLU A 43 0.51 5.01 -0.71
N CYS A 44 1.63 5.35 -1.36
CA CYS A 44 1.63 5.63 -2.79
C CYS A 44 1.20 4.40 -3.58
N MET A 45 0.67 4.55 -4.80
CA MET A 45 0.36 3.44 -5.72
C MET A 45 1.61 2.71 -6.25
N ASP A 46 2.79 3.30 -6.05
CA ASP A 46 4.12 2.80 -6.45
C ASP A 46 4.32 1.33 -6.05
N GLY A 47 4.67 0.46 -6.99
CA GLY A 47 4.80 -0.98 -6.76
C GLY A 47 5.97 -1.36 -5.84
N ARG A 48 6.86 -0.44 -5.49
CA ARG A 48 7.93 -0.62 -4.49
C ARG A 48 7.42 -0.36 -3.07
N MET A 49 6.34 0.39 -2.92
CA MET A 49 5.70 0.64 -1.63
C MET A 49 4.83 -0.54 -1.19
N ASN A 50 5.17 -1.10 -0.03
CA ASN A 50 4.33 -2.05 0.69
C ASN A 50 4.78 -2.10 2.15
N VAL A 51 4.17 -1.28 3.01
CA VAL A 51 4.60 -1.14 4.42
C VAL A 51 4.57 -2.49 5.13
N ALA A 52 3.47 -3.24 4.96
CA ALA A 52 3.30 -4.56 5.55
C ALA A 52 4.43 -5.54 5.18
N ARG A 53 4.95 -5.48 3.96
CA ARG A 53 6.08 -6.32 3.53
C ARG A 53 7.39 -5.84 4.14
N ILE A 54 7.69 -4.55 4.04
CA ILE A 54 8.98 -4.02 4.50
C ILE A 54 9.10 -4.02 6.02
N THR A 55 8.00 -4.22 6.76
CA THR A 55 7.98 -4.42 8.21
C THR A 55 7.80 -5.88 8.62
N ASN A 56 7.86 -6.84 7.69
CA ASN A 56 7.55 -8.26 7.93
C ASN A 56 6.20 -8.50 8.65
N ALA A 57 5.21 -7.64 8.43
CA ALA A 57 3.88 -7.83 8.99
C ALA A 57 3.19 -9.03 8.33
N PRO A 58 2.43 -9.83 9.10
CA PRO A 58 1.51 -10.83 8.59
C PRO A 58 0.61 -10.28 7.47
N VAL A 59 0.41 -11.07 6.40
CA VAL A 59 -0.43 -10.64 5.26
C VAL A 59 -1.84 -10.32 5.73
N GLY A 60 -2.38 -9.18 5.32
CA GLY A 60 -3.72 -8.72 5.71
C GLY A 60 -3.86 -8.26 7.16
N LEU A 61 -2.75 -8.12 7.91
CA LEU A 61 -2.78 -7.45 9.21
C LEU A 61 -2.99 -5.94 9.07
N MET A 62 -2.32 -5.35 8.09
CA MET A 62 -2.44 -3.95 7.74
C MET A 62 -3.39 -3.80 6.55
N LYS A 63 -4.46 -3.03 6.73
CA LYS A 63 -5.34 -2.66 5.62
C LYS A 63 -4.77 -1.44 4.91
N GLN A 64 -4.60 -1.53 3.60
CA GLN A 64 -3.89 -0.51 2.81
C GLN A 64 -4.87 0.38 2.04
N PHE A 65 -4.63 1.68 2.11
CA PHE A 65 -5.27 2.69 1.26
C PHE A 65 -4.20 3.29 0.35
N ARG A 66 -4.42 3.27 -0.96
CA ARG A 66 -3.41 3.63 -1.95
C ARG A 66 -3.93 4.64 -2.96
N SER A 67 -3.11 5.66 -3.20
CA SER A 67 -3.35 6.73 -4.17
C SER A 67 -2.07 7.13 -4.87
N ILE A 68 -2.17 7.86 -5.97
CA ILE A 68 -1.00 8.50 -6.58
C ILE A 68 -0.31 9.42 -5.56
N GLY A 69 1.00 9.23 -5.39
CA GLY A 69 1.80 9.97 -4.41
C GLY A 69 1.54 9.67 -2.94
N GLY A 70 0.57 8.80 -2.61
CA GLY A 70 0.09 8.64 -1.23
C GLY A 70 -0.69 9.86 -0.75
N ILE A 71 -1.09 10.73 -1.68
CA ILE A 71 -1.86 11.94 -1.43
C ILE A 71 -3.26 11.50 -1.02
N MET A 72 -3.64 11.77 0.22
CA MET A 72 -4.94 11.42 0.78
C MET A 72 -5.61 12.69 1.31
N ASP A 73 -6.94 12.71 1.25
CA ASP A 73 -7.71 13.89 1.65
C ASP A 73 -9.13 13.50 2.09
N LEU A 74 -9.45 13.75 3.37
CA LEU A 74 -10.73 13.44 4.00
C LEU A 74 -11.87 14.39 3.58
N GLU A 75 -11.58 15.46 2.84
CA GLU A 75 -12.62 16.27 2.20
C GLU A 75 -13.34 15.45 1.10
N TRP A 76 -12.70 14.39 0.58
CA TRP A 76 -13.33 13.50 -0.39
C TRP A 76 -14.27 12.50 0.31
N PRO A 77 -15.57 12.51 -0.03
CA PRO A 77 -16.57 11.72 0.71
C PRO A 77 -16.33 10.22 0.69
N ILE A 78 -15.74 9.68 -0.38
CA ILE A 78 -15.51 8.24 -0.54
C ILE A 78 -14.41 7.77 0.43
N LEU A 79 -13.24 8.41 0.40
CA LEU A 79 -12.16 8.10 1.34
C LEU A 79 -12.62 8.28 2.79
N ARG A 80 -13.27 9.40 3.09
CA ARG A 80 -13.81 9.68 4.44
C ARG A 80 -14.75 8.57 4.90
N LYS A 81 -15.68 8.16 4.05
CA LYS A 81 -16.65 7.09 4.36
C LYS A 81 -15.98 5.75 4.60
N GLU A 82 -15.05 5.34 3.74
CA GLU A 82 -14.36 4.05 3.89
C GLU A 82 -13.48 4.04 5.15
N LEU A 83 -12.75 5.13 5.44
CA LEU A 83 -11.95 5.23 6.66
C LEU A 83 -12.83 5.23 7.91
N ALA A 84 -13.92 6.02 7.93
CA ALA A 84 -14.87 6.03 9.03
C ALA A 84 -15.49 4.65 9.27
N TYR A 85 -15.82 3.91 8.20
CA TYR A 85 -16.31 2.54 8.30
C TYR A 85 -15.32 1.61 9.00
N GLU A 86 -14.03 1.65 8.65
CA GLU A 86 -13.01 0.84 9.32
C GLU A 86 -12.88 1.19 10.80
N ILE A 87 -12.88 2.48 11.13
CA ILE A 87 -12.79 2.94 12.51
C ILE A 87 -14.02 2.52 13.33
N ASP A 88 -15.22 2.63 12.75
CA ASP A 88 -16.46 2.17 13.38
C ASP A 88 -16.45 0.66 13.60
N MET A 89 -15.87 -0.11 12.67
CA MET A 89 -15.77 -1.55 12.79
C MET A 89 -14.76 -2.00 13.83
N ALA A 90 -13.64 -1.28 13.98
CA ALA A 90 -12.72 -1.48 15.08
C ALA A 90 -13.38 -1.15 16.43
N ALA A 91 -14.06 -0.01 16.53
CA ALA A 91 -14.72 0.43 17.76
C ALA A 91 -15.80 -0.55 18.23
N LYS A 92 -16.61 -1.11 17.32
CA LYS A 92 -17.61 -2.14 17.66
C LYS A 92 -17.00 -3.43 18.21
N GLN A 93 -15.73 -3.69 17.91
CA GLN A 93 -14.96 -4.82 18.43
C GLN A 93 -14.17 -4.45 19.69
N GLY A 94 -14.30 -3.23 20.21
CA GLY A 94 -13.50 -2.72 21.32
C GLY A 94 -12.02 -2.49 20.96
N LEU A 95 -11.72 -2.39 19.66
CA LEU A 95 -10.37 -2.17 19.15
C LEU A 95 -10.15 -0.70 18.83
N ARG A 96 -8.91 -0.25 19.03
CA ARG A 96 -8.43 1.09 18.67
C ARG A 96 -7.82 1.06 17.27
N VAL A 97 -7.56 2.22 16.68
CA VAL A 97 -7.05 2.32 15.31
C VAL A 97 -5.70 3.00 15.28
N VAL A 98 -4.70 2.31 14.73
CA VAL A 98 -3.41 2.89 14.35
C VAL A 98 -3.47 3.21 12.85
N VAL A 99 -3.14 4.45 12.47
CA VAL A 99 -3.06 4.84 11.06
C VAL A 99 -1.64 5.25 10.73
N ILE A 100 -0.95 4.46 9.90
CA ILE A 100 0.40 4.74 9.43
C ILE A 100 0.31 5.45 8.09
N ILE A 101 0.57 6.74 8.10
CA ILE A 101 0.63 7.59 6.91
C ILE A 101 2.04 7.52 6.36
N THR A 102 2.20 7.34 5.05
CA THR A 102 3.53 7.27 4.43
C THR A 102 3.71 8.25 3.29
N ASN A 103 4.93 8.76 3.18
CA ASN A 103 5.50 9.25 1.93
C ASN A 103 6.64 8.31 1.51
N HIS A 104 7.21 8.56 0.33
CA HIS A 104 8.39 7.81 -0.10
C HIS A 104 9.35 8.63 -0.95
N PHE A 105 10.61 8.26 -0.90
CA PHE A 105 11.71 8.92 -1.60
C PHE A 105 12.82 7.90 -1.92
N SER A 106 13.86 8.37 -2.60
CA SER A 106 15.10 7.64 -2.87
C SER A 106 16.27 8.51 -2.43
N ASP A 107 17.20 7.95 -1.68
CA ASP A 107 18.43 8.64 -1.27
C ASP A 107 19.47 8.68 -2.42
N THR A 108 19.38 7.73 -3.35
CA THR A 108 20.34 7.55 -4.45
C THR A 108 20.02 8.45 -5.65
N ASP A 109 18.77 8.49 -6.10
CA ASP A 109 18.33 9.33 -7.23
C ASP A 109 16.92 9.89 -6.97
N PRO A 110 16.75 11.22 -6.88
CA PRO A 110 15.43 11.83 -6.70
C PRO A 110 14.38 11.35 -7.72
N HIS A 111 14.77 11.04 -8.96
CA HIS A 111 13.86 10.53 -10.00
C HIS A 111 13.38 9.10 -9.76
N TRP A 112 14.02 8.37 -8.84
CA TRP A 112 13.51 7.11 -8.31
C TRP A 112 12.61 7.33 -7.09
N GLY A 113 12.41 8.57 -6.64
CA GLY A 113 11.45 8.94 -5.62
C GLY A 113 10.00 8.95 -6.12
N CYS A 114 9.18 9.77 -5.47
CA CYS A 114 7.75 9.81 -5.73
C CYS A 114 7.37 10.66 -6.95
N ALA A 115 7.09 10.02 -8.09
CA ALA A 115 6.61 10.73 -9.29
C ALA A 115 5.27 11.45 -9.08
N GLY A 116 4.38 10.90 -8.25
CA GLY A 116 3.09 11.54 -7.91
C GLY A 116 3.22 12.86 -7.15
N CYS A 117 4.39 13.08 -6.54
CA CYS A 117 4.76 14.32 -5.86
C CYS A 117 5.86 15.08 -6.65
N ASN A 118 6.01 14.80 -7.94
CA ASN A 118 7.04 15.41 -8.80
C ASN A 118 8.47 15.28 -8.25
N TYR A 119 8.76 14.18 -7.53
CA TYR A 119 10.06 13.92 -6.89
C TYR A 119 10.43 14.93 -5.79
N ASP A 120 9.47 15.76 -5.36
CA ASP A 120 9.65 16.73 -4.28
C ASP A 120 9.36 16.05 -2.93
N VAL A 121 10.43 15.77 -2.19
CA VAL A 121 10.34 15.13 -0.87
C VAL A 121 9.61 16.04 0.11
N SER A 122 9.91 17.34 0.11
CA SER A 122 9.27 18.29 1.03
C SER A 122 7.77 18.41 0.77
N TYR A 123 7.35 18.46 -0.49
CA TYR A 123 5.93 18.43 -0.84
C TYR A 123 5.26 17.12 -0.40
N SER A 124 5.94 15.98 -0.59
CA SER A 124 5.41 14.69 -0.14
C SER A 124 5.23 14.60 1.39
N GLU A 125 6.14 15.22 2.16
CA GLU A 125 6.04 15.34 3.61
C GLU A 125 4.91 16.28 4.03
N GLU A 126 4.76 17.44 3.35
CA GLU A 126 3.69 18.40 3.61
C GLU A 126 2.32 17.74 3.45
N VAL A 127 2.10 17.00 2.37
CA VAL A 127 0.83 16.31 2.12
C VAL A 127 0.55 15.25 3.19
N ALA A 128 1.57 14.48 3.60
CA ALA A 128 1.42 13.49 4.66
C ALA A 128 1.05 14.15 6.00
N TRP A 129 1.68 15.27 6.34
CA TRP A 129 1.34 16.06 7.53
C TRP A 129 -0.05 16.67 7.46
N ARG A 130 -0.48 17.17 6.31
CA ARG A 130 -1.84 17.67 6.12
C ARG A 130 -2.87 16.57 6.39
N PHE A 131 -2.65 15.37 5.85
CA PHE A 131 -3.55 14.24 6.09
C PHE A 131 -3.52 13.77 7.55
N TYR A 132 -2.35 13.80 8.21
CA TYR A 132 -2.24 13.56 9.65
C TYR A 132 -3.17 14.48 10.44
N GLN A 133 -3.17 15.79 10.13
CA GLN A 133 -4.03 16.76 10.81
C GLN A 133 -5.51 16.49 10.53
N GLN A 134 -5.87 16.19 9.28
CA GLN A 134 -7.26 15.83 8.94
C GLN A 134 -7.75 14.64 9.76
N ILE A 135 -6.94 13.59 9.94
CA ILE A 135 -7.31 12.44 10.81
C ILE A 135 -7.53 12.89 12.26
N LYS A 136 -6.62 13.71 12.80
CA LYS A 136 -6.72 14.22 14.18
C LYS A 136 -7.97 15.05 14.41
N GLU A 137 -8.35 15.87 13.43
CA GLU A 137 -9.51 16.76 13.50
C GLU A 137 -10.82 16.00 13.29
N GLU A 138 -10.93 15.24 12.20
CA GLU A 138 -12.16 14.52 11.81
C GLU A 138 -12.55 13.46 12.84
N PHE A 139 -11.57 12.80 13.45
CA PHE A 139 -11.80 11.72 14.43
C PHE A 139 -11.44 12.12 15.86
N ALA A 140 -11.43 13.43 16.16
CA ALA A 140 -11.23 13.93 17.51
C ALA A 140 -12.20 13.26 18.52
N GLY A 141 -11.67 12.87 19.69
CA GLY A 141 -12.45 12.17 20.72
C GLY A 141 -12.68 10.67 20.45
N ARG A 142 -12.13 10.13 19.35
CA ARG A 142 -12.08 8.69 19.08
C ARG A 142 -10.68 8.14 19.36
N GLU A 143 -10.60 6.83 19.61
CA GLU A 143 -9.34 6.10 19.80
C GLU A 143 -8.62 5.83 18.45
N VAL A 144 -8.21 6.90 17.78
CA VAL A 144 -7.51 6.87 16.48
C VAL A 144 -6.16 7.58 16.62
N PHE A 145 -5.09 6.88 16.26
CA PHE A 145 -3.70 7.30 16.47
C PHE A 145 -2.96 7.32 15.13
N PRO A 146 -2.85 8.50 14.48
CA PRO A 146 -2.06 8.64 13.27
C PRO A 146 -0.55 8.72 13.58
N PHE A 147 0.26 8.17 12.69
CA PHE A 147 1.72 8.22 12.68
C PHE A 147 2.20 8.54 11.26
N PHE A 148 3.28 9.31 11.13
CA PHE A 148 3.88 9.59 9.84
C PHE A 148 5.24 8.89 9.68
N TRP A 149 5.34 7.97 8.72
CA TRP A 149 6.55 7.21 8.43
C TRP A 149 7.07 7.54 7.03
N GLY A 150 8.33 7.95 6.94
CA GLY A 150 9.00 8.14 5.65
C GLY A 150 9.65 6.86 5.16
N VAL A 151 9.42 6.47 3.91
CA VAL A 151 9.97 5.25 3.32
C VAL A 151 11.02 5.59 2.27
N GLU A 152 12.27 5.28 2.58
CA GLU A 152 13.39 5.31 1.63
C GLU A 152 13.35 4.02 0.81
N THR A 153 13.16 4.13 -0.51
CA THR A 153 12.82 3.00 -1.39
C THR A 153 14.01 2.23 -1.97
N ASP A 154 15.22 2.75 -1.86
CA ASP A 154 16.46 2.10 -2.30
C ASP A 154 16.80 0.92 -1.39
N TRP A 155 16.59 1.10 -0.09
CA TRP A 155 16.90 0.09 0.93
C TRP A 155 15.71 -0.26 1.82
N ASP A 156 14.50 0.23 1.53
CA ASP A 156 13.32 -0.01 2.36
C ASP A 156 13.49 0.41 3.82
N SER A 157 14.27 1.47 4.01
CA SER A 157 14.51 2.02 5.34
C SER A 157 13.34 2.91 5.73
N ILE A 158 12.81 2.70 6.94
CA ILE A 158 11.77 3.56 7.47
C ILE A 158 12.38 4.64 8.37
N THR A 159 11.87 5.86 8.23
CA THR A 159 12.08 6.97 9.16
C THR A 159 10.79 7.21 9.94
N LEU A 160 10.85 7.10 11.25
CA LEU A 160 9.75 7.45 12.14
C LEU A 160 9.79 8.97 12.37
N ASN A 161 8.77 9.69 11.92
CA ASN A 161 8.61 11.09 12.27
C ASN A 161 7.86 11.20 13.61
N GLY A 162 8.37 12.02 14.52
CA GLY A 162 7.75 12.32 15.81
C GLY A 162 6.46 13.13 15.67
N GLU A 163 5.83 13.50 16.76
CA GLU A 163 4.56 14.25 16.73
C GLU A 163 4.67 15.60 15.99
N PRO A 164 3.57 16.13 15.42
CA PRO A 164 3.59 17.42 14.72
C PRO A 164 4.23 18.53 15.54
N GLY A 165 5.13 19.29 14.92
CA GLY A 165 5.83 20.41 15.56
C GLY A 165 7.03 20.01 16.45
N SER A 166 7.27 18.71 16.68
CA SER A 166 8.49 18.27 17.38
C SER A 166 9.76 18.49 16.56
N GLY A 167 9.66 18.33 15.23
CA GLY A 167 10.82 18.32 14.33
C GLY A 167 11.73 17.09 14.53
N GLU A 168 11.35 16.14 15.39
CA GLU A 168 12.14 14.96 15.69
C GLU A 168 11.83 13.85 14.69
N SER A 169 12.87 13.13 14.26
CA SER A 169 12.70 11.92 13.46
C SER A 169 13.84 10.93 13.73
N VAL A 170 13.57 9.63 13.54
CA VAL A 170 14.58 8.58 13.69
C VAL A 170 14.48 7.58 12.55
N ARG A 171 15.59 7.41 11.81
CA ARG A 171 15.72 6.36 10.80
C ARG A 171 15.98 5.01 11.48
N LEU A 172 15.15 4.00 11.20
CA LEU A 172 15.21 2.70 11.88
C LEU A 172 16.52 1.96 11.69
N ALA A 173 17.21 2.16 10.57
CA ALA A 173 18.55 1.61 10.35
C ALA A 173 19.54 2.01 11.47
N SER A 174 19.36 3.17 12.11
CA SER A 174 20.21 3.62 13.23
C SER A 174 19.99 2.86 14.54
N LEU A 175 18.93 2.05 14.62
CA LEU A 175 18.56 1.21 15.76
C LEU A 175 18.94 -0.25 15.56
N SER A 176 19.54 -0.63 14.43
CA SER A 176 19.78 -2.04 14.07
C SER A 176 20.55 -2.83 15.12
N ASP A 177 21.51 -2.16 15.76
CA ASP A 177 22.44 -2.78 16.71
C ASP A 177 22.02 -2.53 18.18
N ARG A 178 20.89 -1.85 18.38
CA ARG A 178 20.36 -1.45 19.70
C ARG A 178 18.84 -1.64 19.77
N PRO A 179 18.32 -2.86 19.57
CA PRO A 179 16.87 -3.12 19.61
C PRO A 179 16.23 -2.73 20.96
N GLU A 180 16.98 -2.77 22.06
CA GLU A 180 16.55 -2.32 23.38
C GLU A 180 16.26 -0.80 23.45
N ALA A 181 16.78 -0.02 22.50
CA ALA A 181 16.51 1.42 22.41
C ALA A 181 15.16 1.74 21.74
N ILE A 182 14.48 0.76 21.14
CA ILE A 182 13.20 0.97 20.44
C ILE A 182 12.13 1.57 21.37
N PRO A 183 11.84 1.02 22.58
CA PRO A 183 10.82 1.58 23.46
C PRO A 183 11.15 3.00 23.93
N ILE A 184 12.43 3.29 24.17
CA ILE A 184 12.91 4.61 24.58
C ILE A 184 12.69 5.62 23.45
N THR A 185 13.05 5.24 22.23
CA THR A 185 12.85 6.06 21.02
C THR A 185 11.38 6.38 20.79
N LEU A 186 10.49 5.39 20.93
CA LEU A 186 9.05 5.59 20.79
C LEU A 186 8.48 6.49 21.89
N ASN A 187 9.02 6.44 23.11
CA ASN A 187 8.61 7.34 24.18
C ASN A 187 9.02 8.80 23.95
N ALA A 188 10.17 9.02 23.31
CA ALA A 188 10.60 10.36 22.93
C ALA A 188 9.75 10.91 21.77
N LEU A 189 9.65 10.15 20.67
CA LEU A 189 8.95 10.60 19.46
C LEU A 189 7.44 10.78 19.63
N TYR A 190 6.81 9.96 20.48
CA TYR A 190 5.36 9.85 20.61
C TYR A 190 4.90 9.98 22.07
N SER A 191 5.44 10.97 22.78
CA SER A 191 5.21 11.17 24.21
C SER A 191 3.73 11.31 24.61
N SER A 192 2.88 11.89 23.74
CA SER A 192 1.44 12.04 24.01
C SER A 192 0.62 10.77 23.73
N VAL A 193 1.21 9.81 23.01
CA VAL A 193 0.54 8.57 22.61
C VAL A 193 0.54 7.57 23.77
N PRO A 194 -0.60 6.88 24.04
CA PRO A 194 -0.66 5.82 25.04
C PRO A 194 0.45 4.78 24.86
N ARG A 195 1.01 4.34 25.99
CA ARG A 195 2.17 3.42 26.01
C ARG A 195 1.91 2.13 25.22
N ASP A 196 0.73 1.56 25.38
CA ASP A 196 0.32 0.31 24.73
C ASP A 196 0.15 0.46 23.21
N ILE A 197 -0.31 1.63 22.74
CA ILE A 197 -0.32 1.95 21.30
C ILE A 197 1.10 2.09 20.76
N ARG A 198 2.02 2.71 21.51
CA ARG A 198 3.44 2.74 21.12
C ARG A 198 4.03 1.34 21.06
N GLU A 199 3.74 0.50 22.06
CA GLU A 199 4.19 -0.90 22.11
C GLU A 199 3.64 -1.72 20.92
N ALA A 200 2.47 -1.38 20.40
CA ALA A 200 1.90 -2.00 19.20
C ALA A 200 2.74 -1.77 17.92
N LEU A 201 3.56 -0.71 17.87
CA LEU A 201 4.44 -0.44 16.73
C LEU A 201 5.73 -1.25 16.75
N ILE A 202 6.15 -1.75 17.92
CA ILE A 202 7.43 -2.43 18.12
C ILE A 202 7.62 -3.62 17.15
N PRO A 203 6.64 -4.52 16.93
CA PRO A 203 6.79 -5.63 16.00
C PRO A 203 7.13 -5.19 14.58
N PHE A 204 6.55 -4.08 14.10
CA PHE A 204 6.79 -3.57 12.75
C PHE A 204 8.15 -2.91 12.62
N ILE A 205 8.58 -2.20 13.66
CA ILE A 205 9.90 -1.56 13.72
C ILE A 205 11.00 -2.62 13.73
N ALA A 206 10.88 -3.61 14.60
CA ALA A 206 11.80 -4.74 14.65
C ALA A 206 11.80 -5.52 13.32
N GLY A 207 10.62 -5.71 12.74
CA GLY A 207 10.46 -6.35 11.45
C GLY A 207 11.13 -5.60 10.31
N ASN A 208 11.07 -4.26 10.28
CA ASN A 208 11.78 -3.46 9.27
C ASN A 208 13.29 -3.49 9.45
N ILE A 209 13.78 -3.41 10.69
CA ILE A 209 15.21 -3.55 10.99
C ILE A 209 15.74 -4.89 10.46
N GLU A 210 15.03 -5.98 10.73
CA GLU A 210 15.42 -7.32 10.25
C GLU A 210 15.32 -7.42 8.72
N TYR A 211 14.27 -6.87 8.12
CA TYR A 211 14.12 -6.80 6.67
C TYR A 211 15.29 -6.06 6.02
N ASN A 212 15.67 -4.91 6.57
CA ASN A 212 16.80 -4.10 6.09
C ASN A 212 18.12 -4.87 6.17
N ARG A 213 18.39 -5.54 7.30
CA ARG A 213 19.59 -6.38 7.48
C ARG A 213 19.65 -7.49 6.43
N SER A 214 18.52 -8.16 6.19
CA SER A 214 18.42 -9.18 5.14
C SER A 214 18.68 -8.60 3.74
N LEU A 215 18.11 -7.43 3.45
CA LEU A 215 18.29 -6.74 2.17
C LEU A 215 19.75 -6.32 1.92
N LEU A 216 20.42 -5.78 2.94
CA LEU A 216 21.83 -5.40 2.87
C LEU A 216 22.73 -6.62 2.67
N SER A 217 22.47 -7.72 3.37
CA SER A 217 23.30 -8.93 3.27
C SER A 217 23.19 -9.63 1.91
N ARG A 218 21.99 -9.65 1.30
CA ARG A 218 21.80 -10.23 -0.05
C ARG A 218 22.24 -9.29 -1.18
N GLY A 219 22.38 -7.99 -0.88
CA GLY A 219 22.56 -6.94 -1.88
C GLY A 219 21.29 -6.67 -2.70
N ARG A 220 21.17 -5.44 -3.23
CA ARG A 220 20.05 -5.06 -4.11
C ARG A 220 20.58 -4.60 -5.46
N SER A 221 20.00 -5.13 -6.53
CA SER A 221 20.34 -4.68 -7.88
C SER A 221 19.69 -3.32 -8.18
N ALA A 222 20.29 -2.56 -9.11
CA ALA A 222 19.71 -1.30 -9.58
C ALA A 222 18.30 -1.47 -10.17
N LEU A 223 18.03 -2.61 -10.82
CA LEU A 223 16.72 -2.93 -11.38
C LEU A 223 15.64 -3.11 -10.29
N GLU A 224 16.01 -3.64 -9.12
CA GLU A 224 15.10 -3.73 -7.97
C GLU A 224 14.83 -2.38 -7.30
N MET A 225 15.70 -1.37 -7.49
CA MET A 225 15.53 -0.03 -6.94
C MET A 225 14.60 0.83 -7.81
N GLN A 226 14.57 0.57 -9.11
CA GLN A 226 13.71 1.25 -10.08
C GLN A 226 12.31 0.63 -10.15
N HIS A 227 11.39 1.35 -10.79
CA HIS A 227 10.10 0.79 -11.24
C HIS A 227 10.31 -0.43 -12.14
N GLY A 228 9.43 -1.41 -12.03
CA GLY A 228 9.46 -2.65 -12.81
C GLY A 228 8.10 -3.36 -12.83
N GLU A 229 7.05 -2.62 -12.50
CA GLU A 229 5.67 -3.08 -12.51
C GLU A 229 5.23 -3.42 -13.92
N TRP A 230 4.49 -4.52 -14.04
CA TRP A 230 3.95 -5.06 -15.29
C TRP A 230 2.42 -5.18 -15.25
N ALA A 231 1.80 -4.64 -14.21
CA ALA A 231 0.36 -4.62 -14.03
C ALA A 231 -0.13 -3.29 -13.47
N VAL A 232 -1.35 -2.93 -13.86
CA VAL A 232 -2.15 -1.86 -13.25
C VAL A 232 -3.34 -2.52 -12.55
N ALA A 233 -3.47 -2.31 -11.25
CA ALA A 233 -4.52 -2.90 -10.43
C ALA A 233 -5.44 -1.80 -9.90
N VAL A 234 -6.72 -1.82 -10.30
CA VAL A 234 -7.70 -0.78 -9.94
C VAL A 234 -8.85 -1.39 -9.13
N GLY A 235 -9.12 -0.87 -7.95
CA GLY A 235 -10.17 -1.40 -7.07
C GLY A 235 -9.72 -1.58 -5.62
N SER A 236 -10.08 -2.69 -4.99
CA SER A 236 -9.79 -2.95 -3.57
C SER A 236 -9.45 -4.41 -3.32
N GLY A 237 -8.78 -4.71 -2.19
CA GLY A 237 -8.48 -6.09 -1.79
C GLY A 237 -7.16 -6.65 -2.33
N PHE A 238 -6.24 -5.79 -2.77
CA PHE A 238 -4.98 -6.23 -3.37
C PHE A 238 -3.85 -6.49 -2.35
N GLU A 239 -4.15 -6.67 -1.07
CA GLU A 239 -3.15 -6.93 -0.01
C GLU A 239 -2.31 -8.20 -0.29
N TRP A 240 -2.84 -9.13 -1.09
CA TRP A 240 -2.13 -10.31 -1.56
C TRP A 240 -1.08 -9.99 -2.65
N LEU A 241 -1.21 -8.88 -3.37
CA LEU A 241 -0.31 -8.46 -4.46
C LEU A 241 0.92 -7.70 -3.94
N ARG A 242 1.53 -8.18 -2.86
CA ARG A 242 2.50 -7.43 -2.03
C ARG A 242 3.96 -7.47 -2.48
N LYS A 243 4.35 -8.31 -3.45
CA LYS A 243 5.76 -8.31 -3.88
C LYS A 243 6.05 -7.08 -4.75
N LYS A 244 7.23 -6.52 -4.55
CA LYS A 244 7.71 -5.33 -5.25
C LYS A 244 7.69 -5.48 -6.76
N ASN A 245 7.57 -4.35 -7.45
CA ASN A 245 7.66 -4.25 -8.91
C ASN A 245 6.70 -5.23 -9.61
N ARG A 246 5.50 -5.39 -9.06
CA ARG A 246 4.44 -6.21 -9.67
C ARG A 246 3.37 -5.36 -10.30
N ALA A 247 2.74 -4.54 -9.47
CA ALA A 247 1.61 -3.73 -9.90
C ALA A 247 1.63 -2.35 -9.29
N LEU A 248 1.15 -1.40 -10.06
CA LEU A 248 0.71 -0.11 -9.56
C LEU A 248 -0.73 -0.28 -9.08
N ILE A 249 -0.97 -0.02 -7.79
CA ILE A 249 -2.26 -0.33 -7.14
C ILE A 249 -3.01 0.96 -6.82
N ILE A 250 -4.19 1.10 -7.41
CA ILE A 250 -5.02 2.30 -7.34
C ILE A 250 -6.33 1.97 -6.65
N ASN A 251 -6.58 2.57 -5.48
CA ASN A 251 -7.90 2.51 -4.88
C ASN A 251 -8.77 3.67 -5.40
N PRO A 252 -10.01 3.41 -5.84
CA PRO A 252 -10.91 4.45 -6.39
C PRO A 252 -11.55 5.27 -5.27
N LEU A 253 -10.72 5.91 -4.44
CA LEU A 253 -11.12 6.63 -3.23
C LEU A 253 -11.04 8.16 -3.39
N LEU A 254 -10.37 8.62 -4.44
CA LEU A 254 -10.07 10.01 -4.72
C LEU A 254 -10.62 10.41 -6.10
N PRO A 255 -10.89 11.70 -6.33
CA PRO A 255 -11.55 12.17 -7.56
C PRO A 255 -10.69 11.99 -8.82
N ASP A 256 -9.36 12.07 -8.70
CA ASP A 256 -8.46 11.99 -9.86
C ASP A 256 -8.04 10.55 -10.21
N LEU A 257 -9.04 9.68 -10.28
CA LEU A 257 -8.87 8.29 -10.67
C LEU A 257 -8.38 8.17 -12.12
N GLU A 258 -8.83 9.05 -13.00
CA GLU A 258 -8.43 9.08 -14.41
C GLU A 258 -6.93 9.34 -14.58
N ALA A 259 -6.38 10.40 -13.98
CA ALA A 259 -4.96 10.68 -14.10
C ALA A 259 -4.12 9.59 -13.43
N SER A 260 -4.59 9.00 -12.33
CA SER A 260 -3.91 7.89 -11.65
C SER A 260 -3.79 6.67 -12.59
N ILE A 261 -4.88 6.28 -13.26
CA ILE A 261 -4.89 5.16 -14.21
C ILE A 261 -3.99 5.46 -15.42
N ALA A 262 -4.11 6.65 -15.99
CA ALA A 262 -3.31 7.06 -17.14
C ALA A 262 -1.81 7.09 -16.80
N THR A 263 -1.44 7.63 -15.64
CA THR A 263 -0.05 7.67 -15.17
C THR A 263 0.49 6.25 -14.94
N ALA A 264 -0.29 5.37 -14.32
CA ALA A 264 0.12 4.00 -14.10
C ALA A 264 0.38 3.25 -15.41
N ALA A 265 -0.49 3.42 -16.40
CA ALA A 265 -0.28 2.82 -17.72
C ALA A 265 0.99 3.31 -18.40
N LYS A 266 1.26 4.63 -18.36
CA LYS A 266 2.48 5.22 -18.91
C LYS A 266 3.75 4.69 -18.23
N ILE A 267 3.72 4.50 -16.91
CA ILE A 267 4.86 3.91 -16.18
C ILE A 267 5.11 2.48 -16.68
N VAL A 268 4.07 1.66 -16.83
CA VAL A 268 4.22 0.27 -17.28
C VAL A 268 4.70 0.21 -18.74
N VAL A 269 4.18 1.06 -19.62
CA VAL A 269 4.68 1.20 -21.00
C VAL A 269 6.15 1.63 -21.03
N GLY A 270 6.51 2.64 -20.25
CA GLY A 270 7.92 3.06 -20.10
C GLY A 270 8.82 1.97 -19.51
N ASN A 271 8.27 1.04 -18.71
CA ASN A 271 9.01 -0.15 -18.27
C ASN A 271 9.27 -1.13 -19.43
N MET A 272 8.30 -1.32 -20.35
CA MET A 272 8.46 -2.15 -21.55
C MET A 272 9.50 -1.54 -22.50
N GLU A 273 9.40 -0.24 -22.78
CA GLU A 273 10.31 0.49 -23.68
C GLU A 273 11.76 0.48 -23.16
N ALA A 274 11.93 0.60 -21.84
CA ALA A 274 13.24 0.51 -21.19
C ALA A 274 13.78 -0.94 -21.07
N GLY A 275 13.04 -1.94 -21.55
CA GLY A 275 13.43 -3.36 -21.45
C GLY A 275 13.44 -3.91 -20.02
N ARG A 276 12.78 -3.24 -19.07
CA ARG A 276 12.69 -3.66 -17.66
C ARG A 276 11.68 -4.80 -17.47
N ILE A 277 10.69 -4.87 -18.35
CA ILE A 277 9.72 -5.97 -18.45
C ILE A 277 9.56 -6.41 -19.92
N PRO A 278 9.06 -7.62 -20.21
CA PRO A 278 8.85 -8.08 -21.59
C PRO A 278 7.90 -7.15 -22.36
N ASN A 279 8.21 -6.89 -23.63
CA ASN A 279 7.38 -6.07 -24.52
C ASN A 279 6.24 -6.88 -25.17
N GLU A 280 5.65 -7.80 -24.41
CA GLU A 280 4.54 -8.66 -24.86
C GLU A 280 3.20 -8.21 -24.27
N GLY A 281 3.22 -7.14 -23.48
CA GLY A 281 2.07 -6.48 -22.91
C GLY A 281 2.02 -6.50 -21.39
N PHE A 282 0.92 -5.95 -20.88
CA PHE A 282 0.74 -5.74 -19.46
C PHE A 282 -0.68 -6.03 -19.01
N LEU A 283 -0.86 -6.24 -17.71
CA LEU A 283 -2.15 -6.64 -17.15
C LEU A 283 -2.90 -5.45 -16.54
N LEU A 284 -4.11 -5.21 -16.98
CA LEU A 284 -5.12 -4.44 -16.27
C LEU A 284 -5.97 -5.39 -15.42
N MET A 285 -5.80 -5.31 -14.10
CA MET A 285 -6.57 -6.08 -13.14
C MET A 285 -7.56 -5.18 -12.42
N THR A 286 -8.82 -5.61 -12.30
CA THR A 286 -9.82 -4.90 -11.51
C THR A 286 -10.35 -5.77 -10.39
N SER A 287 -10.73 -5.15 -9.27
CA SER A 287 -11.24 -5.92 -8.14
C SER A 287 -12.26 -5.19 -7.28
N SER A 288 -13.23 -5.95 -6.76
CA SER A 288 -14.17 -5.49 -5.75
C SER A 288 -14.38 -6.55 -4.67
N LEU A 289 -14.60 -6.08 -3.45
CA LEU A 289 -14.80 -6.93 -2.27
C LEU A 289 -16.26 -7.40 -2.12
N HIS A 290 -16.48 -8.64 -1.68
CA HIS A 290 -17.77 -9.19 -1.24
C HIS A 290 -17.66 -9.94 0.09
N GLY A 291 -18.79 -10.37 0.66
CA GLY A 291 -18.84 -10.95 2.00
C GLY A 291 -19.05 -9.88 3.08
N ALA A 292 -19.16 -10.29 4.36
CA ALA A 292 -19.48 -9.39 5.47
C ALA A 292 -20.70 -8.48 5.22
N GLY A 293 -21.75 -9.03 4.58
CA GLY A 293 -22.96 -8.30 4.20
C GLY A 293 -22.93 -7.63 2.83
N ARG A 294 -21.82 -7.70 2.08
CA ARG A 294 -21.71 -7.23 0.69
C ARG A 294 -22.04 -8.35 -0.31
N SER A 295 -22.92 -8.07 -1.27
CA SER A 295 -23.35 -9.02 -2.31
C SER A 295 -22.24 -9.34 -3.32
N LYS A 296 -22.06 -10.63 -3.64
CA LYS A 296 -21.11 -11.08 -4.67
C LYS A 296 -21.47 -10.54 -6.06
N GLY A 297 -22.73 -10.64 -6.48
CA GLY A 297 -23.17 -10.13 -7.79
C GLY A 297 -22.97 -8.63 -7.96
N LEU A 298 -23.12 -7.85 -6.87
CA LEU A 298 -22.81 -6.42 -6.90
C LEU A 298 -21.30 -6.16 -7.00
N ALA A 299 -20.47 -6.98 -6.36
CA ALA A 299 -19.02 -6.89 -6.49
C ALA A 299 -18.56 -7.23 -7.91
N GLU A 300 -19.14 -8.24 -8.54
CA GLU A 300 -18.86 -8.62 -9.93
C GLU A 300 -19.23 -7.47 -10.88
N ALA A 301 -20.44 -6.92 -10.75
CA ALA A 301 -20.88 -5.76 -11.54
C ALA A 301 -19.97 -4.54 -11.35
N ARG A 302 -19.52 -4.27 -10.12
CA ARG A 302 -18.58 -3.17 -9.83
C ARG A 302 -17.21 -3.41 -10.46
N SER A 303 -16.67 -4.61 -10.32
CA SER A 303 -15.35 -4.95 -10.88
C SER A 303 -15.35 -4.80 -12.41
N ASN A 304 -16.43 -5.21 -13.06
CA ASN A 304 -16.63 -5.04 -14.51
C ASN A 304 -16.84 -3.57 -14.90
N ALA A 305 -17.59 -2.78 -14.11
CA ALA A 305 -17.74 -1.35 -14.35
C ALA A 305 -16.40 -0.60 -14.26
N ILE A 306 -15.57 -0.92 -13.25
CA ILE A 306 -14.22 -0.37 -13.09
C ILE A 306 -13.34 -0.77 -14.28
N LEU A 307 -13.46 -2.01 -14.78
CA LEU A 307 -12.72 -2.47 -15.95
C LEU A 307 -13.06 -1.63 -17.19
N GLN A 308 -14.35 -1.46 -17.49
CA GLN A 308 -14.78 -0.67 -18.65
C GLN A 308 -14.34 0.80 -18.53
N TYR A 309 -14.49 1.39 -17.35
CA TYR A 309 -14.01 2.74 -17.08
C TYR A 309 -12.49 2.88 -17.31
N SER A 310 -11.71 1.92 -16.79
CA SER A 310 -10.25 1.92 -16.92
C SER A 310 -9.82 1.72 -18.38
N LEU A 311 -10.44 0.81 -19.12
CA LEU A 311 -10.17 0.60 -20.55
C LEU A 311 -10.42 1.86 -21.37
N ASN A 312 -11.50 2.61 -21.08
CA ASN A 312 -11.78 3.88 -21.75
C ASN A 312 -10.70 4.94 -21.47
N ILE A 313 -10.08 4.92 -20.30
CA ILE A 313 -8.95 5.82 -19.99
C ILE A 313 -7.71 5.37 -20.75
N LEU A 314 -7.39 4.07 -20.74
CA LEU A 314 -6.24 3.52 -21.45
C LEU A 314 -6.32 3.79 -22.95
N PHE A 315 -7.50 3.59 -23.56
CA PHE A 315 -7.74 3.85 -24.98
C PHE A 315 -7.45 5.31 -25.37
N ARG A 316 -7.70 6.27 -24.45
CA ARG A 316 -7.42 7.69 -24.68
C ARG A 316 -5.98 8.10 -24.36
N SER A 317 -5.29 7.30 -23.55
CA SER A 317 -3.99 7.66 -22.98
C SER A 317 -2.80 6.97 -23.66
N LEU A 318 -3.05 5.89 -24.38
CA LEU A 318 -2.08 5.06 -25.08
C LEU A 318 -2.30 5.19 -26.59
N ASP A 319 -1.24 4.97 -27.38
CA ASP A 319 -1.43 4.76 -28.82
C ASP A 319 -2.07 3.38 -29.11
N SER A 320 -2.48 3.17 -30.36
CA SER A 320 -3.20 1.95 -30.75
C SER A 320 -2.38 0.68 -30.55
N GLU A 321 -1.07 0.73 -30.82
CA GLU A 321 -0.20 -0.44 -30.66
C GLU A 321 0.00 -0.78 -29.19
N GLN A 322 0.19 0.23 -28.34
CA GLN A 322 0.27 0.09 -26.88
C GLN A 322 -1.03 -0.41 -26.28
N PHE A 323 -2.19 0.02 -26.79
CA PHE A 323 -3.49 -0.43 -26.29
C PHE A 323 -3.77 -1.91 -26.63
N ASP A 324 -3.32 -2.39 -27.78
CA ASP A 324 -3.45 -3.80 -28.19
C ASP A 324 -2.66 -4.78 -27.28
N LEU A 325 -1.73 -4.24 -26.48
CA LEU A 325 -0.93 -4.98 -25.50
C LEU A 325 -1.62 -5.11 -24.12
N VAL A 326 -2.82 -4.57 -23.95
CA VAL A 326 -3.55 -4.61 -22.66
C VAL A 326 -4.27 -5.96 -22.50
N HIS A 327 -3.89 -6.71 -21.47
CA HIS A 327 -4.58 -7.91 -21.04
C HIS A 327 -5.46 -7.61 -19.83
N THR A 328 -6.68 -8.17 -19.76
CA THR A 328 -7.62 -7.86 -18.68
C THR A 328 -7.87 -9.03 -17.74
N LEU A 329 -8.01 -8.75 -16.45
CA LEU A 329 -8.43 -9.71 -15.44
C LEU A 329 -9.37 -9.06 -14.41
N PRO A 330 -10.69 -9.04 -14.66
CA PRO A 330 -11.65 -8.59 -13.66
C PRO A 330 -11.82 -9.68 -12.59
N THR A 331 -11.79 -9.28 -11.33
CA THR A 331 -11.85 -10.20 -10.19
C THR A 331 -12.82 -9.72 -9.10
N VAL A 332 -13.24 -10.64 -8.24
CA VAL A 332 -13.86 -10.31 -6.96
C VAL A 332 -13.16 -11.06 -5.84
N ILE A 333 -13.19 -10.47 -4.64
CA ILE A 333 -12.46 -10.98 -3.48
C ILE A 333 -13.41 -11.15 -2.31
N ASP A 334 -13.43 -12.35 -1.76
CA ASP A 334 -14.16 -12.66 -0.54
C ASP A 334 -13.41 -12.10 0.67
N MET A 335 -14.04 -11.21 1.45
CA MET A 335 -13.39 -10.54 2.59
C MET A 335 -13.05 -11.46 3.76
N GLN A 336 -13.66 -12.65 3.85
CA GLN A 336 -13.40 -13.59 4.95
C GLN A 336 -12.28 -14.56 4.61
N THR A 337 -12.27 -15.02 3.36
CA THR A 337 -11.34 -16.06 2.88
C THR A 337 -10.20 -15.49 2.05
N MET A 338 -10.27 -14.22 1.65
CA MET A 338 -9.41 -13.59 0.64
C MET A 338 -9.36 -14.37 -0.68
N THR A 339 -10.42 -15.12 -0.97
CA THR A 339 -10.50 -15.90 -2.20
C THR A 339 -10.73 -14.95 -3.38
N VAL A 340 -9.83 -14.96 -4.35
CA VAL A 340 -9.94 -14.22 -5.62
C VAL A 340 -10.60 -15.13 -6.65
N THR A 341 -11.73 -14.70 -7.21
CA THR A 341 -12.37 -15.37 -8.35
C THR A 341 -12.48 -14.42 -9.52
N SER A 342 -12.45 -14.96 -10.75
CA SER A 342 -12.76 -14.16 -11.95
C SER A 342 -14.18 -13.60 -11.85
N ALA A 343 -14.37 -12.36 -12.30
CA ALA A 343 -15.69 -11.76 -12.47
C ALA A 343 -16.12 -11.94 -13.93
N ASP A 344 -16.23 -13.21 -14.35
CA ASP A 344 -16.64 -13.60 -15.71
C ASP A 344 -18.16 -13.45 -15.92
#